data_AF-A0A1N6LD76-F1
#
_entry.id   AF-A0A1N6LD76-F1
#
_cell.length_a   1.000
_cell.length_b   1.000
_cell.length_c   1.000
_cell.angle_alpha   90.00
_cell.angle_beta   90.00
_cell.angle_gamma   90.00
#
_symmetry.space_group_name_H-M   'P 1'
#
loop_
_entity.id
_entity.type
_entity.pdbx_description
1 polymer ?
#
loop_
_entity_poly.entity_id
_entity_poly.type
_entity_poly.pdbx_seq_one_letter_code
_entity_poly.pdbx_strand_id
1 'polypeptide(L)' 'MNIEVVRGVLLWSTIINYGVLVLWALLFLFARDWMHRLGRWYRMTAEQMDLIQLAGMTFYKIGIILFNLVPYIALRIVA' A
#
# COMPACT_ATOMS: atom_id res chain seq x y z
N MET A 1 -9.26 -22.56 16.14
CA MET A 1 -8.65 -21.22 16.03
C MET A 1 -9.44 -20.27 16.92
N ASN A 2 -8.81 -19.60 17.87
CA ASN A 2 -9.49 -18.62 18.73
C ASN A 2 -9.73 -17.31 17.95
N ILE A 3 -10.85 -16.64 18.19
CA ILE A 3 -11.19 -15.34 17.58
C ILE A 3 -10.08 -14.31 17.86
N GLU A 4 -9.42 -14.41 19.01
CA GLU A 4 -8.26 -13.58 19.36
C GLU A 4 -7.08 -13.75 18.41
N VAL A 5 -6.82 -14.98 17.92
CA VAL A 5 -5.74 -15.25 16.97
C VAL A 5 -6.07 -14.64 15.61
N VAL A 6 -7.31 -14.76 15.14
CA VAL A 6 -7.75 -14.16 13.87
C VAL A 6 -7.66 -12.64 13.92
N ARG A 7 -8.09 -12.03 15.04
CA ARG A 7 -7.98 -10.59 15.30
C ARG A 7 -6.51 -10.13 15.29
N GLY A 8 -5.62 -10.90 15.94
CA GLY A 8 -4.18 -10.62 15.93
C GLY A 8 -3.58 -10.68 14.52
N VAL A 9 -3.94 -11.70 13.73
CA VAL A 9 -3.48 -11.86 12.34
C VAL A 9 -3.93 -10.68 11.47
N LEU A 10 -5.21 -10.28 11.55
CA LEU A 10 -5.72 -9.16 10.75
C LEU A 10 -5.11 -7.81 11.15
N LEU A 11 -4.83 -7.61 12.45
CA LEU A 11 -4.12 -6.42 12.93
C LEU A 11 -2.70 -6.37 12.37
N TRP A 12 -1.91 -7.41 12.58
CA TRP A 12 -0.52 -7.47 12.11
C TRP A 12 -0.43 -7.44 10.58
N SER A 13 -1.37 -8.08 9.88
CA SER A 13 -1.47 -7.98 8.43
C SER A 13 -1.73 -6.53 8.00
N THR A 14 -2.65 -5.81 8.66
CA THR A 14 -2.88 -4.39 8.38
C THR A 14 -1.60 -3.56 8.57
N ILE A 15 -0.90 -3.75 9.69
CA ILE A 15 0.35 -3.03 10.02
C ILE A 15 1.43 -3.31 8.96
N ILE A 16 1.67 -4.58 8.63
CA ILE A 16 2.69 -4.98 7.65
C ILE A 16 2.36 -4.40 6.28
N ASN A 17 1.11 -4.52 5.81
CA ASN A 17 0.74 -3.99 4.50
C ASN A 17 0.84 -2.44 4.47
N TYR A 18 0.50 -1.75 5.55
CA TYR A 18 0.73 -0.30 5.62
C TYR A 18 2.23 0.05 5.64
N GLY A 19 3.06 -0.75 6.30
CA GLY A 19 4.52 -0.61 6.26
C GLY A 19 5.07 -0.76 4.84
N VAL A 20 4.56 -1.74 4.07
CA VAL A 20 4.89 -1.92 2.65
C VAL A 20 4.44 -0.71 1.82
N LEU A 21 3.24 -0.19 2.05
CA LEU A 21 2.73 1.01 1.37
C LEU A 21 3.64 2.22 1.65
N VAL A 22 4.06 2.43 2.90
CA VAL A 22 4.95 3.53 3.29
C VAL A 22 6.34 3.35 2.67
N LEU A 23 6.90 2.15 2.71
CA LEU A 23 8.18 1.87 2.07
C LEU A 23 8.11 2.13 0.56
N TRP A 24 7.04 1.69 -0.10
CA TRP A 24 6.82 1.96 -1.51
C TRP A 24 6.73 3.47 -1.78
N ALA A 25 5.96 4.21 -0.98
CA ALA A 25 5.86 5.66 -1.10
C ALA A 25 7.22 6.36 -0.90
N LEU A 26 8.04 5.92 0.07
CA LEU A 26 9.38 6.44 0.30
C LEU A 26 10.30 6.14 -0.88
N LEU A 27 10.33 4.90 -1.36
CA LEU A 27 11.11 4.52 -2.54
C LEU A 27 10.71 5.36 -3.75
N PHE A 28 9.41 5.61 -3.94
CA PHE A 28 8.92 6.48 -5.01
C PHE A 28 9.35 7.94 -4.83
N LEU A 29 9.27 8.48 -3.61
CA LEU A 29 9.73 9.84 -3.28
C LEU A 29 11.24 10.02 -3.53
N PHE A 30 12.07 9.09 -3.06
CA PHE A 30 13.53 9.14 -3.28
C PHE A 30 13.92 8.82 -4.73
N ALA A 31 13.17 7.94 -5.40
CA ALA A 31 13.40 7.64 -6.82
C ALA A 31 12.87 8.73 -7.75
N ARG A 32 11.99 9.63 -7.29
CA ARG A 32 11.47 10.75 -8.10
C ARG A 32 12.59 11.67 -8.58
N ASP A 33 13.58 11.93 -7.73
CA ASP A 33 14.80 12.67 -8.07
C ASP A 33 15.66 11.93 -9.12
N TRP A 34 15.62 10.60 -9.12
CA TRP A 34 16.32 9.74 -10.08
C TRP A 34 15.56 9.60 -11.41
N MET A 35 14.24 9.55 -11.36
CA MET A 35 13.32 9.49 -12.52
C MET A 35 13.35 10.78 -13.34
N HIS A 36 13.51 11.95 -12.72
CA HIS A 36 13.75 13.20 -13.46
C HIS A 36 15.03 13.14 -14.33
N ARG A 37 16.07 12.38 -13.93
CA ARG A 37 17.27 12.18 -14.75
C ARG A 37 17.10 11.11 -15.82
N LEU A 38 16.32 10.05 -15.54
CA LEU A 38 16.08 8.92 -16.45
C LEU A 38 15.00 9.20 -17.51
N GLY A 39 14.16 10.23 -17.34
CA GLY A 39 13.12 10.63 -18.31
C GLY A 39 13.64 11.00 -19.70
N ARG A 40 14.96 11.23 -19.87
CA ARG A 40 15.58 11.41 -21.19
C ARG A 40 15.74 10.12 -21.99
N TRP A 41 15.67 8.93 -21.37
CA TRP A 41 15.98 7.66 -22.04
C TRP A 41 14.75 6.84 -22.43
N TYR A 42 13.60 7.00 -21.77
CA TYR A 42 12.51 6.03 -21.91
C TYR A 42 11.29 6.45 -22.74
N ARG A 43 11.25 7.67 -23.31
CA ARG A 43 10.08 8.20 -24.07
C ARG A 43 8.73 8.13 -23.33
N MET A 44 8.71 7.76 -22.06
CA MET A 44 7.54 7.71 -21.19
C MET A 44 7.56 8.99 -20.35
N THR A 45 6.48 9.75 -20.36
CA THR A 45 6.42 11.02 -19.63
C THR A 45 6.46 10.75 -18.12
N ALA A 46 7.12 11.64 -17.38
CA ALA A 46 7.13 11.57 -15.91
C ALA A 46 5.72 11.49 -15.32
N GLU A 47 4.74 12.13 -15.98
CA GLU A 47 3.32 12.04 -15.68
C GLU A 47 2.76 10.60 -15.69
N GLN A 48 3.09 9.79 -16.71
CA GLN A 48 2.57 8.41 -16.80
C GLN A 48 3.14 7.51 -15.72
N MET A 49 4.43 7.66 -15.41
CA MET A 49 5.05 6.92 -14.30
C MET A 49 4.44 7.32 -12.95
N ASP A 50 4.23 8.61 -12.72
CA ASP A 50 3.59 9.11 -11.51
C ASP A 50 2.14 8.58 -11.38
N LEU A 51 1.39 8.53 -12.49
CA LEU A 51 0.02 8.03 -12.52
C LEU A 51 -0.07 6.54 -12.19
N ILE A 52 0.80 5.71 -12.77
CA ILE A 52 0.82 4.26 -12.52
C ILE A 52 1.20 3.97 -11.06
N GLN A 53 2.20 4.66 -10.52
CA GLN A 53 2.65 4.49 -9.14
C GLN A 53 1.57 4.95 -8.15
N LEU A 54 0.93 6.10 -8.42
CA LEU A 54 -0.18 6.60 -7.61
C LEU A 54 -1.41 5.68 -7.67
N ALA A 55 -1.76 5.18 -8.86
CA ALA A 55 -2.84 4.23 -9.03
C ALA A 55 -2.55 2.90 -8.30
N GLY A 56 -1.31 2.40 -8.40
CA GLY A 56 -0.85 1.22 -7.67
C GLY A 56 -0.95 1.39 -6.15
N MET A 57 -0.45 2.51 -5.62
CA MET A 57 -0.57 2.83 -4.19
C MET A 57 -2.04 2.95 -3.75
N THR A 58 -2.88 3.56 -4.56
CA THR A 58 -4.32 3.72 -4.27
C THR A 58 -5.03 2.36 -4.24
N PHE A 59 -4.80 1.53 -5.26
CA PHE A 59 -5.36 0.19 -5.34
C PHE A 59 -4.90 -0.69 -4.18
N TYR A 60 -3.61 -0.67 -3.86
CA TYR A 60 -3.05 -1.42 -2.73
C TYR A 60 -3.67 -0.96 -1.40
N LYS A 61 -3.80 0.35 -1.17
CA LYS A 61 -4.46 0.90 0.01
C LYS A 61 -5.91 0.43 0.16
N ILE A 62 -6.67 0.38 -0.95
CA ILE A 62 -8.05 -0.14 -0.95
C ILE A 62 -8.06 -1.63 -0.58
N GLY A 63 -7.12 -2.42 -1.13
CA GLY A 63 -6.96 -3.82 -0.77
C GLY A 63 -6.69 -4.04 0.73
N ILE A 64 -5.83 -3.22 1.33
CA ILE A 64 -5.58 -3.28 2.78
C ILE A 64 -6.86 -3.04 3.58
N ILE A 65 -7.65 -2.04 3.18
CA ILE A 65 -8.88 -1.68 3.88
C ILE A 65 -9.89 -2.83 3.77
N LEU A 66 -10.15 -3.32 2.56
CA LEU A 66 -11.17 -4.34 2.32
C LEU A 66 -10.82 -5.70 2.92
N PHE A 67 -9.56 -6.14 2.82
CA PHE A 67 -9.16 -7.48 3.21
C PHE A 67 -8.58 -7.59 4.63
N ASN A 68 -8.16 -6.50 5.25
CA ASN A 68 -7.58 -6.54 6.59
C ASN A 68 -8.33 -5.65 7.59
N LEU A 69 -8.47 -4.36 7.29
CA LEU A 69 -9.03 -3.40 8.26
C LEU A 69 -10.53 -3.63 8.50
N VAL A 70 -11.32 -3.77 7.43
CA VAL A 70 -12.76 -4.04 7.53
C VAL A 70 -13.06 -5.33 8.29
N PRO A 71 -12.46 -6.49 7.97
CA PRO A 71 -12.70 -7.71 8.74
C PRO A 71 -12.18 -7.62 10.18
N TYR A 72 -11.09 -6.88 10.43
CA TYR A 72 -10.62 -6.62 11.80
C TYR A 72 -11.68 -5.85 12.61
N ILE A 73 -12.24 -4.78 12.03
CA ILE A 73 -13.29 -3.97 12.67
C ILE A 73 -14.55 -4.80 12.86
N ALA A 74 -14.98 -5.58 11.87
CA ALA A 74 -16.14 -6.45 11.97
C ALA A 74 -16.00 -7.45 13.13
N LEU A 75 -14.82 -8.07 13.29
CA LEU A 75 -14.52 -8.98 14.41
C LEU A 75 -14.39 -8.28 15.77
N ARG A 76 -14.23 -6.96 15.82
CA ARG A 76 -14.25 -6.16 17.06
C ARG A 76 -15.66 -5.71 17.43
N ILE A 77 -16.57 -5.67 16.46
CA ILE A 77 -17.98 -5.31 16.68
C ILE A 77 -18.78 -6.55 17.11
N VAL A 78 -18.52 -7.69 16.47
CA VAL A 78 -19.32 -8.92 16.66
C VAL A 78 -18.83 -9.77 17.83
N ALA A 79 -17.55 -9.64 18.23
CA ALA A 79 -16.90 -10.48 19.25
C ALA A 79 -15.99 -9.66 20.16
#